data_AF-A0A133UBQ8-F1
#
_entry.id   AF-A0A133UBQ8-F1
#
_cell.length_a   1.000
_cell.length_b   1.000
_cell.length_c   1.000
_cell.angle_alpha   90.00
_cell.angle_beta   90.00
_cell.angle_gamma   90.00
#
_symmetry.space_group_name_H-M   'P 1'
#
loop_
_entity.id
_entity.type
_entity.pdbx_description
1 polymer ?
#
loop_
_entity_poly.entity_id
_entity_poly.type
_entity_poly.pdbx_seq_one_letter_code
_entity_poly.pdbx_strand_id
1 'polypeptide(L)'
;MRSEIVGILTFGLVFVILGIGLMLGKPEWMLAPFAGGAILIGTGVYLTVFSLWSLKKKERGEVLGDERGLAIFEKASYRTFQIIFPLEGILLVLFTFTKIQADAVPILVFLVLVTVGSFWAFYLWYRRKM
;
A
#
# COMPACT_ATOMS: atom_id res chain seq x y z
N MET A 1 18.19 8.45 0.52
CA MET A 1 18.32 7.44 -0.57
C MET A 1 18.75 6.02 -0.15
N ARG A 2 19.99 5.73 0.32
CA ARG A 2 20.34 4.31 0.65
C ARG A 2 19.55 3.78 1.85
N SER A 3 19.33 4.62 2.86
CA SER A 3 18.47 4.34 4.01
C SER A 3 17.00 4.13 3.63
N GLU A 4 16.47 4.92 2.68
CA GLU A 4 15.10 4.75 2.17
C GLU A 4 14.90 3.41 1.47
N ILE A 5 15.83 2.99 0.62
CA ILE A 5 15.72 1.70 -0.08
C ILE A 5 15.79 0.53 0.92
N VAL A 6 16.67 0.62 1.92
CA VAL A 6 16.74 -0.37 3.02
C VAL A 6 15.45 -0.36 3.84
N GLY A 7 14.86 0.81 4.08
CA GLY A 7 13.55 0.94 4.72
C GLY A 7 12.46 0.21 3.94
N ILE A 8 12.33 0.47 2.64
CA ILE A 8 11.35 -0.19 1.76
C ILE A 8 11.54 -1.71 1.74
N LEU A 9 12.80 -2.18 1.67
CA LEU A 9 13.12 -3.60 1.74
C LEU A 9 12.70 -4.22 3.08
N THR A 10 12.92 -3.51 4.17
CA THR A 10 12.55 -3.94 5.53
C THR A 10 11.03 -4.04 5.65
N PHE A 11 10.28 -3.03 5.19
CA PHE A 11 8.82 -3.08 5.15
C PHE A 11 8.30 -4.22 4.27
N GLY A 12 8.93 -4.46 3.13
CA GLY A 12 8.60 -5.60 2.26
C GLY A 12 8.71 -6.94 2.99
N LEU A 13 9.83 -7.18 3.68
CA LEU A 13 10.05 -8.40 4.46
C LEU A 13 9.06 -8.54 5.61
N VAL A 14 8.80 -7.46 6.36
CA VAL A 14 7.81 -7.46 7.44
C VAL A 14 6.43 -7.84 6.92
N PHE A 15 6.01 -7.31 5.77
CA PHE A 15 4.70 -7.64 5.19
C PHE A 15 4.60 -9.09 4.73
N VAL A 16 5.67 -9.66 4.17
CA VAL A 16 5.72 -11.10 3.85
C VAL A 16 5.57 -11.94 5.12
N ILE A 17 6.32 -11.62 6.18
CA ILE A 17 6.27 -12.36 7.45
C ILE A 17 4.88 -12.28 8.08
N LEU A 18 4.29 -11.08 8.15
CA LEU A 18 2.94 -10.89 8.68
C LEU A 18 1.89 -11.62 7.83
N GLY A 19 2.01 -11.58 6.51
CA GLY A 19 1.09 -12.28 5.62
C GLY A 19 1.14 -13.80 5.77
N ILE A 20 2.34 -14.37 5.90
CA ILE A 20 2.52 -15.80 6.22
C ILE A 20 1.93 -16.11 7.60
N GLY A 21 2.18 -15.25 8.60
CA GLY A 21 1.64 -15.39 9.95
C GLY A 21 0.11 -15.42 9.96
N LEU A 22 -0.56 -14.57 9.17
CA LEU A 22 -2.03 -14.59 9.05
C LEU A 22 -2.55 -15.84 8.34
N MET A 23 -1.87 -16.31 7.29
CA MET A 23 -2.28 -17.52 6.57
C MET A 23 -2.16 -18.78 7.42
N LEU A 24 -1.06 -18.90 8.19
CA LEU A 24 -0.79 -20.08 9.02
C LEU A 24 -1.55 -20.02 10.35
N GLY A 25 -1.61 -18.85 10.99
CA GLY A 25 -2.23 -18.66 12.30
C GLY A 25 -3.75 -18.67 12.29
N LYS A 26 -4.38 -18.40 11.13
CA LYS A 26 -5.85 -18.37 10.95
C LYS A 26 -6.59 -17.72 12.13
N PRO A 27 -6.28 -16.46 12.48
CA PRO A 27 -6.91 -15.79 13.62
C PRO A 27 -8.43 -15.84 13.54
N GLU A 28 -9.08 -16.31 14.62
CA GLU A 28 -10.54 -16.48 14.71
C GLU A 28 -11.30 -15.16 14.58
N TRP A 29 -10.66 -14.04 14.92
CA TRP A 29 -11.21 -12.70 14.77
C TRP A 29 -11.22 -12.19 13.32
N MET A 30 -10.63 -12.93 12.37
CA MET A 30 -10.47 -12.51 10.98
C MET A 30 -11.25 -13.45 10.06
N LEU A 31 -12.25 -12.91 9.35
CA LEU A 31 -13.16 -13.67 8.50
C LEU A 31 -12.48 -14.31 7.28
N ALA A 32 -11.44 -13.68 6.74
CA ALA A 32 -10.70 -14.17 5.58
C ALA A 32 -9.17 -14.03 5.77
N PRO A 33 -8.56 -14.82 6.69
CA PRO A 33 -7.13 -14.72 7.00
C PRO A 33 -6.25 -15.03 5.78
N PHE A 34 -6.72 -15.93 4.91
CA PHE A 34 -6.02 -16.30 3.68
C PHE A 34 -5.95 -15.14 2.68
N ALA A 35 -7.07 -14.44 2.45
CA ALA A 35 -7.12 -13.30 1.53
C ALA A 35 -6.27 -12.13 2.03
N GLY A 36 -6.38 -11.78 3.32
CA GLY A 36 -5.56 -10.75 3.94
C GLY A 36 -4.07 -11.10 3.91
N GLY A 37 -3.74 -12.36 4.22
CA GLY A 37 -2.37 -12.86 4.15
C GLY A 37 -1.78 -12.82 2.73
N ALA A 38 -2.57 -13.18 1.70
CA ALA A 38 -2.14 -13.14 0.31
C ALA A 38 -1.82 -11.71 -0.16
N ILE A 39 -2.65 -10.73 0.22
CA ILE A 39 -2.43 -9.32 -0.11
C ILE A 39 -1.14 -8.80 0.54
N LEU A 40 -0.92 -9.12 1.81
CA LEU A 40 0.31 -8.74 2.53
C LEU A 40 1.55 -9.37 1.90
N ILE A 41 1.51 -10.66 1.57
CA ILE A 41 2.62 -11.33 0.89
C ILE A 41 2.87 -10.69 -0.48
N GLY A 42 1.83 -10.48 -1.29
CA GLY A 42 1.97 -9.86 -2.61
C GLY A 42 2.58 -8.46 -2.54
N THR A 43 2.12 -7.66 -1.59
CA THR A 43 2.64 -6.31 -1.34
C THR A 43 4.09 -6.37 -0.87
N GLY A 44 4.40 -7.29 0.05
CA GLY A 44 5.74 -7.47 0.58
C GLY A 44 6.75 -7.87 -0.51
N VAL A 45 6.40 -8.86 -1.33
CA VAL A 45 7.20 -9.29 -2.49
C VAL A 45 7.42 -8.15 -3.47
N TYR A 46 6.38 -7.38 -3.79
CA TYR A 46 6.49 -6.22 -4.67
C TYR A 46 7.51 -5.20 -4.14
N LEU A 47 7.43 -4.83 -2.85
CA LEU A 47 8.36 -3.88 -2.24
C LEU A 47 9.80 -4.41 -2.20
N THR A 48 9.99 -5.71 -1.94
CA THR A 48 11.30 -6.35 -1.97
C THR A 48 11.89 -6.35 -3.39
N VAL A 49 11.12 -6.70 -4.41
CA VAL A 49 11.58 -6.67 -5.81
C VAL A 49 11.88 -5.23 -6.25
N PHE A 50 11.02 -4.28 -5.92
CA PHE A 50 11.19 -2.87 -6.27
C PHE A 50 12.46 -2.27 -5.64
N SER A 51 12.73 -2.56 -4.37
CA SER A 51 13.94 -2.08 -3.68
C SER A 51 15.22 -2.68 -4.28
N LEU A 52 15.22 -3.98 -4.61
CA LEU A 52 16.34 -4.63 -5.30
C LEU A 52 16.58 -4.05 -6.70
N TRP A 53 15.51 -3.79 -7.45
CA TRP A 53 15.61 -3.16 -8.77
C TRP A 53 16.16 -1.73 -8.68
N SER A 54 15.70 -0.97 -7.69
CA SER A 54 16.18 0.39 -7.41
C SER A 54 17.67 0.42 -7.03
N LEU A 55 18.14 -0.59 -6.27
CA LEU A 55 19.57 -0.75 -5.97
C LEU A 55 20.39 -1.00 -7.24
N LYS A 56 19.95 -1.92 -8.11
CA LYS A 56 20.64 -2.22 -9.37
C LYS A 56 20.72 -1.02 -10.32
N LYS A 57 19.66 -0.23 -10.44
CA LYS A 57 19.67 1.01 -11.24
C LYS A 57 20.70 2.00 -10.75
N LYS A 58 20.81 2.15 -9.42
CA LYS A 58 21.80 3.02 -8.79
C LYS A 58 23.24 2.56 -9.08
N GLU A 59 23.52 1.27 -8.99
CA GLU A 59 24.85 0.71 -9.29
C GLU A 59 25.28 0.94 -10.75
N ARG A 60 24.32 1.07 -11.67
CA ARG A 60 24.59 1.36 -13.09
C ARG A 60 24.85 2.83 -13.40
N GLY A 61 24.77 3.73 -12.42
CA GLY A 61 24.97 5.16 -12.65
C GLY A 61 23.90 5.80 -13.54
N GLU A 62 22.76 5.13 -13.74
CA GLU A 62 21.56 5.75 -14.31
C GLU A 62 21.10 6.81 -13.30
N VAL A 63 21.58 8.06 -13.49
CA VAL A 63 20.99 9.23 -12.86
C VAL A 63 19.52 9.20 -13.26
N LEU A 64 18.67 8.93 -12.28
CA LEU A 64 17.22 8.88 -12.41
C LEU A 64 16.78 10.10 -13.22
N GLY A 65 16.48 9.93 -14.51
CA GLY A 65 15.67 10.87 -15.31
C GLY A 65 14.22 10.93 -14.79
N ASP A 66 14.04 10.65 -13.51
CA ASP A 66 12.87 10.15 -12.82
C ASP A 66 12.52 11.04 -11.63
N GLU A 67 13.21 12.18 -11.42
CA GLU A 67 12.78 13.16 -10.40
C GLU A 67 11.35 13.63 -10.66
N ARG A 68 10.98 13.80 -11.94
CA ARG A 68 9.61 14.15 -12.34
C ARG A 68 8.64 13.00 -12.11
N GLY A 69 9.03 11.76 -12.42
CA GLY A 69 8.21 10.56 -12.17
C GLY A 69 7.99 10.31 -10.68
N LEU A 70 9.05 10.44 -9.89
CA LEU A 70 9.03 10.34 -8.43
C LEU A 70 8.18 11.45 -7.81
N ALA A 71 8.32 12.70 -8.26
CA ALA A 71 7.51 13.83 -7.78
C ALA A 71 6.03 13.67 -8.14
N ILE A 72 5.70 13.12 -9.31
CA ILE A 72 4.33 12.78 -9.71
C ILE A 72 3.79 11.68 -8.79
N PHE A 73 4.56 10.62 -8.56
CA PHE A 73 4.17 9.50 -7.71
C PHE A 73 3.96 9.93 -6.25
N GLU A 74 4.86 10.74 -5.71
CA GLU A 74 4.79 11.27 -4.34
C GLU A 74 3.56 12.18 -4.17
N LYS A 75 3.30 13.10 -5.11
CA LYS A 75 2.11 13.96 -5.07
C LYS A 75 0.81 13.17 -5.20
N ALA A 76 0.78 12.16 -6.08
CA ALA A 76 -0.39 11.30 -6.23
C ALA A 76 -0.65 10.47 -4.96
N SER A 77 0.40 9.93 -4.36
CA SER A 77 0.32 9.18 -3.10
C SER A 77 -0.17 10.06 -1.94
N TYR A 78 0.39 11.26 -1.80
CA TYR A 78 0.00 12.19 -0.75
C TYR A 78 -1.46 12.62 -0.85
N ARG A 79 -1.94 12.95 -2.06
CA ARG A 79 -3.36 13.28 -2.28
C ARG A 79 -4.29 12.11 -2.03
N THR A 80 -3.87 10.91 -2.40
CA THR A 80 -4.63 9.67 -2.14
C THR A 80 -4.75 9.42 -0.63
N PHE A 81 -3.64 9.59 0.11
CA PHE A 81 -3.62 9.47 1.55
C PHE A 81 -4.54 10.48 2.24
N GLN A 82 -4.58 11.73 1.77
CA GLN A 82 -5.50 12.76 2.28
C GLN A 82 -6.99 12.38 2.15
N ILE A 83 -7.34 11.48 1.23
CA ILE A 83 -8.71 10.98 1.06
C ILE A 83 -8.95 9.76 1.95
N ILE A 84 -8.02 8.79 1.93
CA ILE A 84 -8.20 7.52 2.65
C ILE A 84 -8.19 7.73 4.15
N PHE A 85 -7.28 8.55 4.69
CA PHE A 85 -7.13 8.72 6.13
C PHE A 85 -8.41 9.20 6.84
N PRO A 86 -9.11 10.27 6.37
CA PRO A 86 -10.39 10.65 6.96
C PRO A 86 -11.50 9.62 6.69
N LEU A 87 -11.47 8.93 5.55
CA LEU A 87 -12.45 7.88 5.23
C LEU A 87 -12.36 6.69 6.20
N GLU A 88 -11.14 6.23 6.51
CA GLU A 88 -10.88 5.21 7.54
C GLU A 88 -11.36 5.67 8.92
N GLY A 89 -11.10 6.93 9.28
CA GLY A 89 -11.58 7.52 10.53
C GLY A 89 -13.11 7.52 10.65
N ILE A 90 -13.81 7.91 9.58
CA ILE A 90 -15.29 7.89 9.53
C ILE A 90 -15.81 6.45 9.66
N LEU A 91 -15.21 5.50 8.97
CA LEU A 91 -15.60 4.09 9.05
C LEU A 91 -15.43 3.54 10.47
N LEU A 92 -14.31 3.81 11.13
CA LEU A 92 -14.07 3.40 12.52
C LEU A 92 -15.10 3.97 13.49
N VAL A 93 -15.43 5.27 13.34
CA VAL A 93 -16.48 5.93 14.14
C VAL A 93 -17.83 5.24 13.89
N LEU A 94 -18.21 5.05 12.63
CA LEU A 94 -19.47 4.38 12.29
C LEU A 94 -19.55 2.98 12.88
N PHE A 95 -18.51 2.15 12.76
CA PHE A 95 -18.52 0.80 13.36
C PHE A 95 -18.63 0.81 14.88
N THR A 96 -17.97 1.77 15.53
CA THR A 96 -18.01 1.90 16.99
C THR A 96 -19.41 2.29 17.49
N PHE A 97 -20.08 3.25 16.85
CA PHE A 97 -21.38 3.76 17.29
C PHE A 97 -22.56 2.89 16.87
N THR A 98 -22.49 2.27 15.70
CA THR A 98 -23.63 1.51 15.15
C THR A 98 -23.67 0.06 15.61
N LYS A 99 -22.61 -0.46 16.26
CA LYS A 99 -22.44 -1.88 16.62
C LYS A 99 -22.69 -2.83 15.45
N ILE A 100 -22.58 -2.35 14.21
CA ILE A 100 -22.77 -3.16 13.01
C ILE A 100 -21.60 -4.16 12.95
N GLN A 101 -21.90 -5.44 13.14
CA GLN A 101 -21.01 -6.53 12.78
C GLN A 101 -21.05 -6.70 11.27
N ALA A 102 -20.39 -5.80 10.54
CA ALA A 102 -20.19 -5.96 9.12
C ALA A 102 -18.98 -6.87 8.89
N ASP A 103 -19.07 -7.73 7.89
CA ASP A 103 -17.89 -8.44 7.40
C ASP A 103 -16.81 -7.42 7.04
N ALA A 104 -15.58 -7.65 7.48
CA ALA A 104 -14.45 -6.76 7.18
C ALA A 104 -14.09 -6.73 5.68
N VAL A 105 -14.48 -7.78 4.95
CA VAL A 105 -14.07 -8.01 3.55
C VAL A 105 -14.63 -6.93 2.60
N PRO A 106 -15.95 -6.63 2.56
CA PRO A 106 -16.48 -5.56 1.71
C PRO A 106 -15.87 -4.19 1.98
N ILE A 107 -15.61 -3.87 3.26
CA ILE A 107 -15.03 -2.59 3.68
C ILE A 107 -13.59 -2.48 3.19
N LEU A 108 -12.79 -3.53 3.36
CA LEU A 108 -11.42 -3.59 2.86
C LEU A 108 -11.39 -3.48 1.34
N VAL A 109 -12.26 -4.20 0.63
CA VAL A 109 -12.36 -4.12 -0.84
C VAL A 109 -12.72 -2.70 -1.27
N PHE A 110 -13.68 -2.07 -0.60
CA PHE A 110 -14.05 -0.68 -0.86
C PHE A 110 -12.88 0.28 -0.66
N LEU A 111 -12.17 0.17 0.47
CA LEU A 111 -10.99 0.99 0.76
C LEU A 111 -9.89 0.80 -0.27
N VAL A 112 -9.61 -0.44 -0.70
CA VAL A 112 -8.62 -0.74 -1.74
C VAL A 112 -9.04 -0.12 -3.08
N LEU A 113 -10.30 -0.24 -3.47
CA LEU A 113 -10.79 0.35 -4.72
C LEU A 113 -10.70 1.89 -4.71
N VAL A 114 -11.07 2.53 -3.59
CA VAL A 114 -10.92 3.98 -3.43
C VAL A 114 -9.45 4.38 -3.49
N THR A 115 -8.56 3.59 -2.88
CA THR A 115 -7.11 3.83 -2.89
C THR A 115 -6.54 3.77 -4.29
N VAL A 116 -6.74 2.64 -4.99
CA VAL A 116 -6.20 2.41 -6.32
C VAL A 116 -6.82 3.41 -7.31
N GLY A 117 -8.13 3.64 -7.24
CA GLY A 117 -8.84 4.58 -8.10
C GLY A 117 -8.35 6.02 -7.91
N SER A 118 -8.22 6.48 -6.67
CA SER A 118 -7.74 7.83 -6.35
C SER A 118 -6.29 8.00 -6.78
N PHE A 119 -5.43 7.03 -6.48
CA PHE A 119 -4.03 7.06 -6.88
C PHE A 119 -3.88 7.14 -8.39
N TRP A 120 -4.60 6.28 -9.13
CA TRP A 120 -4.56 6.26 -10.58
C TRP A 120 -5.07 7.57 -11.20
N ALA A 121 -6.18 8.11 -10.67
CA ALA A 121 -6.73 9.38 -11.11
C ALA A 121 -5.73 10.54 -10.92
N PHE A 122 -5.13 10.64 -9.72
CA PHE A 122 -4.13 11.68 -9.45
C PHE A 122 -2.84 11.48 -10.24
N TYR A 123 -2.37 10.24 -10.39
CA TYR A 123 -1.18 9.92 -11.18
C TYR A 123 -1.36 10.37 -12.64
N LEU A 124 -2.47 10.01 -13.27
CA LEU A 124 -2.78 10.44 -14.64
C LEU A 124 -2.93 11.96 -14.75
N TRP A 125 -3.56 12.60 -13.76
CA TRP A 125 -3.73 14.05 -13.74
C TRP A 125 -2.39 14.79 -13.63
N TYR A 126 -1.53 14.39 -12.70
CA TYR A 126 -0.21 14.99 -12.52
C TYR A 126 0.70 14.70 -13.70
N ARG A 127 0.65 13.49 -14.29
CA ARG A 127 1.41 13.16 -15.50
C ARG A 127 1.05 14.03 -16.70
N ARG A 128 -0.20 14.51 -16.82
CA ARG A 128 -0.62 15.43 -17.89
C ARG A 128 -0.21 16.88 -17.63
N LYS A 129 -0.08 17.28 -16.36
CA LYS A 129 0.16 18.68 -15.97
C LYS A 129 1.63 19.01 -15.74
N MET A 130 2.41 18.07 -15.22
CA MET A 130 3.80 18.27 -14.85
C MET A 130 4.70 17.79 -15.94
#